data_AF-A0A7C5XG28-F1
#
_entry.id   AF-A0A7C5XG28-F1
#
_cell.length_a   1.000
_cell.length_b   1.000
_cell.length_c   1.000
_cell.angle_alpha   90.00
_cell.angle_beta   90.00
_cell.angle_gamma   90.00
#
_symmetry.space_group_name_H-M   'P 1'
#
loop_
_entity.id
_entity.type
_entity.pdbx_description
1 polymer ?
#
loop_
_entity_poly.entity_id
_entity_poly.type
_entity_poly.pdbx_seq_one_letter_code
_entity_poly.pdbx_strand_id
1 'polypeptide(L)'
;MAKCLVYYDEGRASSWIGDAAGEVLANELKNKGFNIVNASELRQRLEDAVRRNEAGNYVVVFTRDVVPHDVFDVIDENNPLTEVKTDNMMFKVPNITKSPGSSLFMKFVYNGGVVVWLGDIPFWYVTNPKDGMDKLDLWFHNAVNPFTILGTIQIFTYPISSPQPAMNALEDLELGVYPSHRPVLYSQNYVRDIKKVDDVKEKVKECNNGLIPLAKTLVITGVLNPWRILLSNGQVVDLFEILNTVTKITAVESVTKGGKVEFGIPVISGTIGREKAEQVITETAPSRVPIYFEAYSSWIKCISEGLFIRLWDYEIRLDEDGNATVTEEEVRGMAERIKSLLEKLGIKCPND
;
A
#
# COMPACT_ATOMS: atom_id res chain seq x y z
N MET A 1 -21.60 2.81 16.96
CA MET A 1 -20.14 2.94 17.18
C MET A 1 -19.47 1.87 16.35
N ALA A 2 -18.30 2.16 15.79
CA ALA A 2 -17.54 1.19 15.03
C ALA A 2 -16.80 0.23 15.96
N LYS A 3 -16.53 -0.98 15.48
CA LYS A 3 -15.63 -1.96 16.09
C LYS A 3 -14.22 -1.65 15.58
N CYS A 4 -13.45 -0.93 16.39
CA CYS A 4 -12.11 -0.47 16.01
C CYS A 4 -11.05 -1.48 16.44
N LEU A 5 -10.32 -2.00 15.46
CA LEU A 5 -9.28 -3.01 15.65
C LEU A 5 -7.91 -2.42 15.30
N VAL A 6 -6.89 -2.89 16.00
CA VAL A 6 -5.48 -2.72 15.58
C VAL A 6 -4.90 -4.09 15.34
N TYR A 7 -4.41 -4.32 14.13
CA TYR A 7 -3.65 -5.51 13.81
C TYR A 7 -2.20 -5.34 14.23
N TYR A 8 -1.81 -6.09 15.26
CA TYR A 8 -0.43 -6.25 15.70
C TYR A 8 -0.22 -7.69 16.14
N ASP A 9 0.81 -8.33 15.57
CA ASP A 9 1.16 -9.72 15.82
C ASP A 9 2.68 -9.88 15.75
N GLU A 10 3.32 -10.09 16.89
CA GLU A 10 4.77 -10.32 17.00
C GLU A 10 5.23 -11.59 16.28
N GLY A 11 4.32 -12.56 16.07
CA GLY A 11 4.57 -13.79 15.32
C GLY A 11 4.45 -13.63 13.80
N ARG A 12 4.41 -12.38 13.31
CA ARG A 12 4.28 -12.05 11.89
C ARG A 12 5.33 -11.04 11.48
N ALA A 13 5.90 -11.21 10.30
CA ALA A 13 6.92 -10.31 9.77
C ALA A 13 6.43 -8.85 9.71
N SER A 14 7.38 -7.92 9.82
CA SER A 14 7.17 -6.50 9.64
C SER A 14 8.03 -5.94 8.50
N SER A 15 7.65 -4.76 8.02
CA SER A 15 8.34 -3.98 7.00
C SER A 15 8.09 -2.51 7.33
N TRP A 16 9.05 -1.59 7.12
CA TRP A 16 8.91 -0.13 7.32
C TRP A 16 8.36 0.39 8.66
N ILE A 17 7.84 -0.45 9.53
CA ILE A 17 7.36 -0.18 10.86
C ILE A 17 8.08 -1.23 11.70
N GLY A 18 8.99 -0.76 12.55
CA GLY A 18 9.74 -1.61 13.45
C GLY A 18 8.84 -2.31 14.46
N ASP A 19 9.33 -3.39 15.06
CA ASP A 19 8.56 -4.17 16.01
C ASP A 19 8.21 -3.36 17.27
N ALA A 20 9.16 -2.58 17.79
CA ALA A 20 8.97 -1.69 18.92
C ALA A 20 8.06 -0.52 18.56
N ALA A 21 8.29 0.14 17.42
CA ALA A 21 7.39 1.19 16.93
C ALA A 21 5.94 0.71 16.75
N GLY A 22 5.76 -0.46 16.14
CA GLY A 22 4.45 -1.08 15.92
C GLY A 22 3.76 -1.45 17.24
N GLU A 23 4.51 -1.89 18.24
CA GLU A 23 3.99 -2.21 19.58
C GLU A 23 3.50 -0.96 20.30
N VAL A 24 4.33 0.09 20.34
CA VAL A 24 3.99 1.38 20.95
C VAL A 24 2.74 1.95 20.30
N LEU A 25 2.66 1.94 18.97
CA LEU A 25 1.50 2.44 18.24
C LEU A 25 0.23 1.63 18.57
N ALA A 26 0.34 0.31 18.62
CA ALA A 26 -0.80 -0.56 18.94
C ALA A 26 -1.31 -0.35 20.38
N ASN A 27 -0.39 -0.24 21.34
CA ASN A 27 -0.71 0.04 22.73
C ASN A 27 -1.33 1.43 22.91
N GLU A 28 -0.83 2.44 22.21
CA GLU A 28 -1.39 3.79 22.27
C GLU A 28 -2.80 3.85 21.65
N LEU A 29 -3.03 3.16 20.52
CA LEU A 29 -4.38 3.04 19.94
C LEU A 29 -5.32 2.25 20.85
N LYS A 30 -4.83 1.23 21.56
CA LYS A 30 -5.63 0.50 22.57
C LYS A 30 -6.12 1.44 23.67
N ASN A 31 -5.25 2.30 24.20
CA ASN A 31 -5.61 3.33 25.18
C ASN A 31 -6.65 4.33 24.65
N LYS A 32 -6.87 4.36 23.33
CA LYS A 32 -7.87 5.19 22.64
C LYS A 32 -9.13 4.44 22.24
N GLY A 33 -9.34 3.24 22.75
CA GLY A 33 -10.58 2.48 22.54
C GLY A 33 -10.55 1.50 21.38
N PHE A 34 -9.36 1.19 20.86
CA PHE A 34 -9.19 0.12 19.88
C PHE A 34 -8.91 -1.22 20.57
N ASN A 35 -9.27 -2.32 19.91
CA ASN A 35 -8.91 -3.65 20.36
C ASN A 35 -7.74 -4.19 19.55
N ILE A 36 -6.65 -4.58 20.21
CA ILE A 36 -5.51 -5.23 19.56
C ILE A 36 -5.92 -6.66 19.21
N VAL A 37 -5.64 -7.09 17.98
CA VAL A 37 -5.89 -8.45 17.49
C VAL A 37 -4.66 -8.99 16.76
N ASN A 38 -4.32 -10.25 17.01
CA ASN A 38 -3.31 -10.98 16.24
C ASN A 38 -3.88 -11.44 14.88
N ALA A 39 -3.08 -12.09 14.04
CA ALA A 39 -3.49 -12.46 12.68
C ALA A 39 -4.65 -13.46 12.63
N SER A 40 -4.66 -14.44 13.54
CA SER A 40 -5.73 -15.45 13.62
C SER A 40 -7.05 -14.85 14.12
N GLU A 41 -7.00 -13.99 15.14
CA GLU A 41 -8.16 -13.25 15.63
C GLU A 41 -8.68 -12.28 14.57
N LEU A 42 -7.79 -11.55 13.89
CA LEU A 42 -8.17 -10.67 12.79
C LEU A 42 -8.94 -11.44 11.72
N ARG A 43 -8.42 -12.60 11.27
CA ARG A 43 -9.11 -13.48 10.32
C ARG A 43 -10.53 -13.80 10.78
N GLN A 44 -10.67 -14.28 12.02
CA GLN A 44 -12.00 -14.63 12.55
C GLN A 44 -12.95 -13.42 12.57
N ARG A 45 -12.47 -12.24 12.98
CA ARG A 45 -13.27 -11.01 13.02
C ARG A 45 -13.72 -10.60 11.61
N LEU A 46 -12.82 -10.68 10.62
CA LEU A 46 -13.16 -10.32 9.24
C LEU A 46 -14.10 -11.35 8.61
N GLU A 47 -13.90 -12.65 8.84
CA GLU A 47 -14.80 -13.72 8.36
C GLU A 47 -16.22 -13.52 8.91
N ASP A 48 -16.35 -13.27 10.22
CA ASP A 48 -17.64 -13.00 10.84
C ASP A 48 -18.28 -11.71 10.30
N ALA A 49 -17.49 -10.65 10.12
CA ALA A 49 -17.98 -9.39 9.59
C ALA A 49 -18.51 -9.52 8.15
N VAL A 50 -17.76 -10.21 7.28
CA VAL A 50 -18.18 -10.46 5.89
C VAL A 50 -19.40 -11.38 5.86
N ARG A 51 -19.40 -12.48 6.63
CA ARG A 51 -20.51 -13.45 6.66
C ARG A 51 -21.82 -12.83 7.17
N ARG A 52 -21.75 -11.91 8.13
CA ARG A 52 -22.92 -11.24 8.72
C ARG A 52 -23.30 -9.94 8.00
N ASN A 53 -22.58 -9.57 6.94
CA ASN A 53 -22.73 -8.27 6.27
C ASN A 53 -22.60 -7.07 7.23
N GLU A 54 -21.64 -7.15 8.15
CA GLU A 54 -21.35 -6.14 9.17
C GLU A 54 -20.00 -5.45 8.96
N ALA A 55 -19.31 -5.68 7.85
CA ALA A 55 -17.96 -5.13 7.61
C ALA A 55 -17.95 -3.59 7.67
N GLY A 56 -19.00 -2.90 7.21
CA GLY A 56 -19.21 -1.46 7.39
C GLY A 56 -19.17 -0.94 8.84
N ASN A 57 -19.25 -1.81 9.83
CA ASN A 57 -19.13 -1.45 11.24
C ASN A 57 -17.69 -1.54 11.77
N TYR A 58 -16.70 -1.93 10.97
CA TYR A 58 -15.33 -2.17 11.43
C TYR A 58 -14.33 -1.19 10.84
N VAL A 59 -13.33 -0.85 11.64
CA VAL A 59 -12.08 -0.22 11.22
C VAL A 59 -10.93 -1.11 11.64
N VAL A 60 -9.94 -1.29 10.79
CA VAL A 60 -8.71 -2.00 11.12
C VAL A 60 -7.50 -1.12 10.81
N VAL A 61 -6.67 -0.86 11.81
CA VAL A 61 -5.38 -0.18 11.65
C VAL A 61 -4.27 -1.23 11.57
N PHE A 62 -3.46 -1.19 10.52
CA PHE A 62 -2.31 -2.08 10.33
C PHE A 62 -1.03 -1.39 10.80
N THR A 63 -0.29 -2.02 11.72
CA THR A 63 0.92 -1.43 12.33
C THR A 63 2.21 -2.21 12.01
N ARG A 64 2.24 -2.98 10.89
CA ARG A 64 3.40 -3.81 10.51
C ARG A 64 3.83 -3.73 9.03
N ASP A 65 3.11 -2.99 8.17
CA ASP A 65 3.32 -2.88 6.70
C ASP A 65 3.50 -4.22 5.94
N VAL A 66 2.90 -5.30 6.46
CA VAL A 66 2.90 -6.61 5.82
C VAL A 66 1.51 -7.18 6.00
N VAL A 67 0.89 -7.65 4.91
CA VAL A 67 -0.43 -8.29 5.02
C VAL A 67 -0.22 -9.70 5.61
N PRO A 68 -0.97 -10.10 6.65
CA PRO A 68 -0.88 -11.48 7.12
C PRO A 68 -1.51 -12.42 6.09
N HIS A 69 -0.84 -13.53 5.78
CA HIS A 69 -1.41 -14.57 4.91
C HIS A 69 -2.77 -15.07 5.44
N ASP A 70 -2.99 -15.01 6.76
CA ASP A 70 -4.24 -15.38 7.42
C ASP A 70 -5.47 -14.67 6.82
N VAL A 71 -5.33 -13.40 6.41
CA VAL A 71 -6.42 -12.59 5.83
C VAL A 71 -6.28 -12.33 4.33
N PHE A 72 -5.06 -12.45 3.80
CA PHE A 72 -4.85 -12.38 2.36
C PHE A 72 -5.28 -13.69 1.68
N ASP A 73 -5.18 -14.81 2.39
CA ASP A 73 -5.79 -16.14 2.19
C ASP A 73 -5.79 -16.71 0.75
N VAL A 74 -4.97 -16.17 -0.15
CA VAL A 74 -4.86 -16.57 -1.56
C VAL A 74 -3.64 -17.42 -1.87
N ILE A 75 -2.77 -17.63 -0.88
CA ILE A 75 -1.50 -18.35 -1.01
C ILE A 75 -1.74 -19.85 -0.87
N ASP A 76 -1.03 -20.66 -1.65
CA ASP A 76 -0.99 -22.12 -1.49
C ASP A 76 -0.30 -22.49 -0.16
N GLU A 77 -1.06 -22.87 0.86
CA GLU A 77 -0.47 -23.23 2.16
C GLU A 77 0.43 -24.48 2.10
N ASN A 78 0.29 -25.36 1.11
CA ASN A 78 1.12 -26.55 0.96
C ASN A 78 2.43 -26.27 0.24
N ASN A 79 2.39 -25.35 -0.72
CA ASN A 79 3.54 -24.93 -1.50
C ASN A 79 3.56 -23.39 -1.62
N PRO A 80 3.92 -22.66 -0.54
CA PRO A 80 3.62 -21.22 -0.42
C PRO A 80 4.43 -20.31 -1.32
N LEU A 81 5.57 -20.75 -1.83
CA LEU A 81 6.48 -19.89 -2.58
C LEU A 81 7.21 -20.63 -3.69
N THR A 82 7.67 -19.84 -4.65
CA THR A 82 8.69 -20.21 -5.63
C THR A 82 9.88 -19.27 -5.45
N GLU A 83 11.07 -19.84 -5.30
CA GLU A 83 12.30 -19.05 -5.30
C GLU A 83 12.66 -18.63 -6.72
N VAL A 84 12.82 -17.32 -6.94
CA VAL A 84 13.24 -16.75 -8.21
C VAL A 84 14.64 -16.20 -8.03
N LYS A 85 15.59 -16.70 -8.82
CA LYS A 85 16.99 -16.28 -8.79
C LYS A 85 17.31 -15.49 -10.04
N THR A 86 17.86 -14.29 -9.87
CA THR A 86 18.54 -13.53 -10.91
C THR A 86 20.04 -13.53 -10.64
N ASP A 87 20.81 -12.97 -11.57
CA ASP A 87 22.27 -12.89 -11.46
C ASP A 87 22.75 -12.23 -10.15
N ASN A 88 21.94 -11.34 -9.56
CA ASN A 88 22.32 -10.56 -8.37
C ASN A 88 21.32 -10.61 -7.20
N MET A 89 20.15 -11.25 -7.34
CA MET A 89 19.09 -11.23 -6.32
C MET A 89 18.33 -12.56 -6.23
N MET A 90 17.80 -12.83 -5.05
CA MET A 90 16.90 -13.95 -4.79
C MET A 90 15.62 -13.39 -4.19
N PHE A 91 14.49 -13.79 -4.75
CA PHE A 91 13.16 -13.37 -4.32
C PHE A 91 12.32 -14.57 -3.94
N LYS A 92 11.46 -14.42 -2.94
CA LYS A 92 10.52 -15.46 -2.50
C LYS A 92 9.13 -15.08 -2.96
N VAL A 93 8.75 -15.56 -4.13
CA VAL A 93 7.49 -15.16 -4.77
C VAL A 93 6.36 -16.09 -4.31
N PRO A 94 5.22 -15.58 -3.81
CA PRO A 94 4.17 -16.46 -3.29
C PRO A 94 3.49 -17.26 -4.41
N ASN A 95 3.12 -18.51 -4.17
CA ASN A 95 2.29 -19.26 -5.11
C ASN A 95 0.81 -18.98 -4.83
N ILE A 96 0.12 -18.40 -5.81
CA ILE A 96 -1.23 -17.85 -5.62
C ILE A 96 -2.26 -18.76 -6.27
N THR A 97 -3.24 -19.19 -5.49
CA THR A 97 -4.25 -20.20 -5.88
C THR A 97 -5.59 -19.59 -6.27
N LYS A 98 -5.86 -18.34 -5.88
CA LYS A 98 -7.10 -17.63 -6.20
C LYS A 98 -6.83 -16.16 -6.47
N SER A 99 -7.75 -15.48 -7.15
CA SER A 99 -7.62 -14.05 -7.44
C SER A 99 -7.48 -13.24 -6.13
N PRO A 100 -6.54 -12.31 -6.02
CA PRO A 100 -6.35 -11.46 -4.82
C PRO A 100 -7.57 -10.64 -4.44
N GLY A 101 -8.36 -10.20 -5.43
CA GLY A 101 -9.65 -9.53 -5.19
C GLY A 101 -10.65 -10.43 -4.46
N SER A 102 -10.47 -11.75 -4.49
CA SER A 102 -11.31 -12.70 -3.76
C SER A 102 -10.81 -13.00 -2.34
N SER A 103 -9.71 -12.38 -1.91
CA SER A 103 -9.18 -12.51 -0.54
C SER A 103 -10.20 -12.08 0.50
N LEU A 104 -10.07 -12.61 1.72
CA LEU A 104 -10.87 -12.17 2.86
C LEU A 104 -10.67 -10.68 3.13
N PHE A 105 -9.43 -10.20 3.07
CA PHE A 105 -9.09 -8.78 3.20
C PHE A 105 -9.88 -7.92 2.21
N MET A 106 -9.85 -8.27 0.91
CA MET A 106 -10.54 -7.47 -0.10
C MET A 106 -12.06 -7.58 0.02
N LYS A 107 -12.60 -8.76 0.34
CA LYS A 107 -14.03 -8.93 0.64
C LYS A 107 -14.47 -8.07 1.82
N PHE A 108 -13.65 -7.95 2.85
CA PHE A 108 -13.94 -7.06 3.99
C PHE A 108 -14.09 -5.61 3.53
N VAL A 109 -13.12 -5.11 2.75
CA VAL A 109 -13.18 -3.74 2.20
C VAL A 109 -14.38 -3.57 1.27
N TYR A 110 -14.65 -4.52 0.36
CA TYR A 110 -15.77 -4.41 -0.57
C TYR A 110 -17.15 -4.32 0.11
N ASN A 111 -17.28 -4.90 1.31
CA ASN A 111 -18.51 -4.92 2.13
C ASN A 111 -18.55 -3.78 3.17
N GLY A 112 -17.81 -2.69 2.96
CA GLY A 112 -17.88 -1.50 3.82
C GLY A 112 -16.75 -1.35 4.83
N GLY A 113 -15.88 -2.35 4.96
CA GLY A 113 -14.76 -2.31 5.89
C GLY A 113 -13.83 -1.12 5.65
N VAL A 114 -13.34 -0.53 6.73
CA VAL A 114 -12.33 0.54 6.68
C VAL A 114 -10.97 -0.03 7.09
N VAL A 115 -9.97 0.17 6.24
CA VAL A 115 -8.57 -0.16 6.53
C VAL A 115 -7.75 1.12 6.61
N VAL A 116 -6.94 1.25 7.66
CA VAL A 116 -5.89 2.26 7.79
C VAL A 116 -4.54 1.56 7.66
N TRP A 117 -3.78 1.92 6.64
CA TRP A 117 -2.47 1.36 6.32
C TRP A 117 -1.37 2.40 6.54
N LEU A 118 -0.29 1.94 7.16
CA LEU A 118 0.94 2.68 7.41
C LEU A 118 2.11 1.90 6.81
N GLY A 119 3.16 2.61 6.38
CA GLY A 119 4.35 2.01 5.75
C GLY A 119 4.37 2.20 4.24
N ASP A 120 5.22 1.44 3.54
CA ASP A 120 5.59 1.59 2.12
C ASP A 120 4.38 1.36 1.20
N ILE A 121 4.50 0.47 0.23
CA ILE A 121 3.47 0.11 -0.73
C ILE A 121 2.61 -0.96 -0.06
N PRO A 122 1.29 -0.73 0.14
CA PRO A 122 0.40 -1.78 0.60
C PRO A 122 0.54 -3.03 -0.25
N PHE A 123 0.40 -4.24 0.29
CA PHE A 123 0.58 -5.51 -0.43
C PHE A 123 1.90 -5.66 -1.21
N TRP A 124 2.96 -4.96 -0.82
CA TRP A 124 4.30 -5.26 -1.33
C TRP A 124 4.82 -6.61 -0.77
N TYR A 125 4.51 -6.87 0.50
CA TYR A 125 4.81 -8.13 1.19
C TYR A 125 3.56 -8.78 1.77
N VAL A 126 3.57 -10.10 1.80
CA VAL A 126 2.69 -10.96 2.61
C VAL A 126 3.53 -11.87 3.47
N THR A 127 3.06 -12.24 4.65
CA THR A 127 3.76 -13.22 5.49
C THR A 127 3.71 -14.62 4.87
N ASN A 128 4.71 -15.45 5.13
CA ASN A 128 4.75 -16.83 4.65
C ASN A 128 3.88 -17.75 5.55
N PRO A 129 2.95 -18.55 4.98
CA PRO A 129 2.12 -19.48 5.77
C PRO A 129 2.89 -20.56 6.54
N LYS A 130 4.12 -20.90 6.11
CA LYS A 130 4.97 -21.88 6.79
C LYS A 130 5.88 -21.28 7.85
N ASP A 131 6.15 -19.99 7.75
CA ASP A 131 6.99 -19.22 8.67
C ASP A 131 6.49 -17.79 8.73
N GLY A 132 5.66 -17.47 9.73
CA GLY A 132 5.00 -16.17 9.81
C GLY A 132 5.96 -14.97 9.86
N MET A 133 7.20 -15.18 10.30
CA MET A 133 8.26 -14.15 10.37
C MET A 133 8.98 -13.94 9.04
N ASP A 134 8.78 -14.83 8.06
CA ASP A 134 9.29 -14.69 6.71
C ASP A 134 8.31 -13.90 5.82
N LYS A 135 8.86 -13.17 4.85
CA LYS A 135 8.10 -12.34 3.89
C LYS A 135 8.17 -12.93 2.49
N LEU A 136 7.06 -12.87 1.78
CA LEU A 136 6.96 -13.21 0.37
C LEU A 136 6.72 -11.94 -0.46
N ASP A 137 7.45 -11.82 -1.57
CA ASP A 137 7.45 -10.69 -2.49
C ASP A 137 6.20 -10.70 -3.40
N LEU A 138 5.13 -10.04 -2.96
CA LEU A 138 3.87 -10.00 -3.73
C LEU A 138 3.97 -9.19 -5.02
N TRP A 139 4.85 -8.18 -5.03
CA TRP A 139 5.02 -7.25 -6.15
C TRP A 139 5.48 -7.92 -7.46
N PHE A 140 5.99 -9.16 -7.40
CA PHE A 140 6.37 -9.96 -8.57
C PHE A 140 5.18 -10.41 -9.43
N HIS A 141 3.97 -10.46 -8.87
CA HIS A 141 2.81 -10.98 -9.59
C HIS A 141 2.02 -9.87 -10.25
N ASN A 142 1.96 -9.85 -11.58
CA ASN A 142 1.16 -8.90 -12.35
C ASN A 142 -0.34 -8.88 -11.94
N ALA A 143 -0.88 -10.03 -11.55
CA ALA A 143 -2.29 -10.16 -11.13
C ALA A 143 -2.57 -9.70 -9.68
N VAL A 144 -1.51 -9.54 -8.87
CA VAL A 144 -1.58 -9.29 -7.42
C VAL A 144 -0.84 -8.03 -7.03
N ASN A 145 -0.29 -7.37 -8.04
CA ASN A 145 0.45 -6.16 -7.88
C ASN A 145 -0.41 -5.14 -7.11
N PRO A 146 0.05 -4.60 -5.99
CA PRO A 146 -0.72 -3.64 -5.21
C PRO A 146 -1.27 -2.46 -5.99
N PHE A 147 -0.60 -2.10 -7.07
CA PHE A 147 -1.02 -1.05 -7.99
C PHE A 147 -2.34 -1.38 -8.70
N THR A 148 -2.57 -2.66 -9.04
CA THR A 148 -3.81 -3.08 -9.71
C THR A 148 -4.96 -3.28 -8.72
N ILE A 149 -4.67 -3.77 -7.51
CA ILE A 149 -5.69 -4.00 -6.47
C ILE A 149 -6.32 -2.68 -5.99
N LEU A 150 -5.50 -1.65 -5.77
CA LEU A 150 -5.96 -0.35 -5.29
C LEU A 150 -6.21 0.66 -6.43
N GLY A 151 -5.76 0.34 -7.65
CA GLY A 151 -5.89 1.18 -8.83
C GLY A 151 -5.00 2.43 -8.80
N THR A 152 -4.00 2.47 -7.91
CA THR A 152 -3.05 3.57 -7.79
C THR A 152 -1.78 3.25 -8.57
N ILE A 153 -1.10 4.28 -9.08
CA ILE A 153 0.18 4.11 -9.77
C ILE A 153 1.29 4.59 -8.86
N GLN A 154 2.18 3.69 -8.49
CA GLN A 154 3.29 4.00 -7.61
C GLN A 154 4.43 4.71 -8.32
N ILE A 155 4.95 5.74 -7.66
CA ILE A 155 6.11 6.49 -8.09
C ILE A 155 7.28 6.10 -7.20
N PHE A 156 8.40 5.72 -7.81
CA PHE A 156 9.67 5.52 -7.13
C PHE A 156 10.51 6.78 -7.32
N THR A 157 10.72 7.52 -6.24
CA THR A 157 11.50 8.77 -6.26
C THR A 157 12.98 8.46 -6.48
N TYR A 158 13.73 9.37 -7.13
CA TYR A 158 15.15 9.20 -7.42
C TYR A 158 16.02 10.22 -6.64
N PRO A 159 17.18 9.82 -6.08
CA PRO A 159 17.70 8.46 -5.93
C PRO A 159 16.67 7.51 -5.32
N ILE A 160 16.68 6.21 -5.67
CA ILE A 160 15.59 5.28 -5.32
C ILE A 160 15.24 5.39 -3.83
N SER A 161 13.97 5.69 -3.54
CA SER A 161 13.48 5.92 -2.17
C SER A 161 14.00 7.19 -1.51
N SER A 162 14.37 8.21 -2.27
CA SER A 162 14.70 9.51 -1.69
C SER A 162 13.41 10.21 -1.23
N PRO A 163 13.26 10.54 0.06
CA PRO A 163 12.06 11.18 0.58
C PRO A 163 11.79 12.52 -0.11
N GLN A 164 10.54 12.76 -0.50
CA GLN A 164 10.06 14.03 -1.04
C GLN A 164 9.29 14.82 0.02
N PRO A 165 9.32 16.15 0.00
CA PRO A 165 8.58 16.96 0.95
C PRO A 165 7.08 16.74 0.75
N ALA A 166 6.40 16.22 1.79
CA ALA A 166 4.95 16.18 1.82
C ALA A 166 4.40 17.57 2.17
N MET A 167 3.19 17.84 1.68
CA MET A 167 2.42 19.05 1.93
C MET A 167 1.01 18.61 2.29
N ASN A 168 0.48 19.08 3.42
CA ASN A 168 -0.90 18.78 3.78
C ASN A 168 -1.83 19.31 2.68
N ALA A 169 -2.72 18.46 2.18
CA ALA A 169 -3.76 18.91 1.25
C ALA A 169 -4.89 19.64 2.00
N LEU A 170 -4.96 19.42 3.32
CA LEU A 170 -5.95 19.94 4.24
C LEU A 170 -5.25 20.77 5.32
N GLU A 171 -5.36 22.10 5.23
CA GLU A 171 -4.73 23.02 6.20
C GLU A 171 -5.20 22.76 7.64
N ASP A 172 -6.47 22.39 7.81
CA ASP A 172 -7.10 22.14 9.13
C ASP A 172 -6.89 20.72 9.66
N LEU A 173 -6.22 19.82 8.91
CA LEU A 173 -5.94 18.45 9.32
C LEU A 173 -4.44 18.26 9.55
N GLU A 174 -4.05 18.26 10.82
CA GLU A 174 -2.67 17.99 11.22
C GLU A 174 -2.39 16.47 11.22
N LEU A 175 -2.25 15.84 10.05
CA LEU A 175 -1.76 14.46 9.94
C LEU A 175 -0.25 14.31 10.21
N GLY A 176 0.46 15.42 10.37
CA GLY A 176 1.92 15.44 10.46
C GLY A 176 2.51 15.39 9.05
N VAL A 177 3.55 16.19 8.84
CA VAL A 177 4.21 16.28 7.54
C VAL A 177 5.39 15.32 7.53
N TYR A 178 5.11 14.04 7.25
CA TYR A 178 6.16 13.05 7.05
C TYR A 178 6.60 13.05 5.58
N PRO A 179 7.91 13.04 5.30
CA PRO A 179 8.40 12.95 3.93
C PRO A 179 7.91 11.69 3.22
N SER A 180 7.56 11.81 1.95
CA SER A 180 7.01 10.72 1.15
C SER A 180 8.08 9.99 0.36
N HIS A 181 8.23 8.69 0.59
CA HIS A 181 9.17 7.84 -0.17
C HIS A 181 8.53 7.23 -1.42
N ARG A 182 7.20 7.19 -1.42
CA ARG A 182 6.37 6.34 -2.28
C ARG A 182 5.03 7.02 -2.58
N PRO A 183 5.03 8.21 -3.18
CA PRO A 183 3.79 8.84 -3.57
C PRO A 183 3.12 8.10 -4.73
N VAL A 184 1.82 8.31 -4.91
CA VAL A 184 1.04 7.69 -5.98
C VAL A 184 0.42 8.71 -6.93
N LEU A 185 0.20 8.29 -8.16
CA LEU A 185 -0.70 8.93 -9.11
C LEU A 185 -2.06 8.24 -9.14
N TYR A 186 -3.07 9.03 -9.49
CA TYR A 186 -4.41 8.56 -9.79
C TYR A 186 -5.03 9.37 -10.93
N SER A 187 -6.00 8.77 -11.62
CA SER A 187 -6.69 9.44 -12.72
C SER A 187 -7.47 10.65 -12.22
N GLN A 188 -7.12 11.84 -12.73
CA GLN A 188 -7.63 13.13 -12.24
C GLN A 188 -9.16 13.25 -12.32
N ASN A 189 -9.80 12.57 -13.27
CA ASN A 189 -11.26 12.54 -13.40
C ASN A 189 -11.96 11.91 -12.18
N TYR A 190 -11.22 11.10 -11.41
CA TYR A 190 -11.70 10.36 -10.25
C TYR A 190 -11.04 10.82 -8.94
N VAL A 191 -10.21 11.87 -9.00
CA VAL A 191 -9.70 12.55 -7.80
C VAL A 191 -10.78 13.49 -7.30
N ARG A 192 -10.97 13.49 -5.97
CA ARG A 192 -11.94 14.33 -5.26
C ARG A 192 -11.17 15.21 -4.28
N ASP A 193 -10.63 16.32 -4.78
CA ASP A 193 -9.96 17.30 -3.93
C ASP A 193 -10.95 17.87 -2.91
N ILE A 194 -10.42 18.10 -1.71
CA ILE A 194 -11.12 18.68 -0.57
C ILE A 194 -10.30 19.84 -0.03
N LYS A 195 -11.00 20.91 0.36
CA LYS A 195 -10.36 22.12 0.91
C LYS A 195 -10.38 22.14 2.43
N LYS A 196 -11.37 21.50 3.04
CA LYS A 196 -11.57 21.47 4.49
C LYS A 196 -11.75 20.04 4.96
N VAL A 197 -11.23 19.75 6.14
CA VAL A 197 -11.32 18.41 6.75
C VAL A 197 -12.77 18.02 7.05
N ASP A 198 -13.63 18.99 7.38
CA ASP A 198 -15.03 18.73 7.71
C ASP A 198 -15.84 18.24 6.48
N ASP A 199 -15.35 18.51 5.27
CA ASP A 199 -15.97 18.06 4.01
C ASP A 199 -15.63 16.59 3.68
N VAL A 200 -14.60 16.00 4.32
CA VAL A 200 -14.11 14.64 4.01
C VAL A 200 -15.25 13.63 4.12
N LYS A 201 -16.06 13.73 5.19
CA LYS A 201 -17.17 12.80 5.45
C LYS A 201 -18.24 12.86 4.36
N GLU A 202 -18.57 14.05 3.86
CA GLU A 202 -19.53 14.20 2.77
C GLU A 202 -18.94 13.64 1.48
N LYS A 203 -17.67 13.94 1.18
CA LYS A 203 -17.00 13.46 -0.03
C LYS A 203 -16.79 11.96 -0.07
N VAL A 204 -16.58 11.31 1.07
CA VAL A 204 -16.55 9.85 1.14
C VAL A 204 -17.85 9.23 0.63
N LYS A 205 -19.02 9.82 0.94
CA LYS A 205 -20.32 9.34 0.44
C LYS A 205 -20.47 9.48 -1.08
N GLU A 206 -19.83 10.49 -1.66
CA GLU A 206 -19.87 10.79 -3.11
C GLU A 206 -18.70 10.16 -3.89
N CYS A 207 -17.81 9.46 -3.19
CA CYS A 207 -16.49 9.14 -3.70
C CYS A 207 -16.51 8.18 -4.89
N ASN A 208 -17.51 7.31 -5.02
CA ASN A 208 -17.79 6.48 -6.21
C ASN A 208 -16.54 5.81 -6.82
N ASN A 209 -15.82 5.00 -6.04
CA ASN A 209 -14.55 4.38 -6.42
C ASN A 209 -13.43 5.37 -6.80
N GLY A 210 -13.51 6.62 -6.33
CA GLY A 210 -12.49 7.66 -6.51
C GLY A 210 -11.35 7.59 -5.47
N LEU A 211 -10.57 8.66 -5.46
CA LEU A 211 -9.49 8.90 -4.49
C LEU A 211 -9.62 10.32 -3.92
N ILE A 212 -9.51 10.45 -2.61
CA ILE A 212 -9.51 11.72 -1.89
C ILE A 212 -8.07 11.95 -1.36
N PRO A 213 -7.33 12.94 -1.86
CA PRO A 213 -6.02 13.28 -1.33
C PRO A 213 -6.11 13.83 0.10
N LEU A 214 -5.25 13.34 0.99
CA LEU A 214 -5.08 13.89 2.34
C LEU A 214 -3.78 14.69 2.46
N ALA A 215 -2.72 14.23 1.77
CA ALA A 215 -1.47 14.95 1.61
C ALA A 215 -0.94 14.78 0.18
N LYS A 216 -0.34 15.86 -0.32
CA LYS A 216 0.26 15.97 -1.65
C LYS A 216 1.77 16.05 -1.51
N THR A 217 2.49 15.75 -2.58
CA THR A 217 3.94 15.97 -2.66
C THR A 217 4.29 16.42 -4.07
N LEU A 218 5.35 17.21 -4.19
CA LEU A 218 5.96 17.53 -5.47
C LEU A 218 7.06 16.51 -5.73
N VAL A 219 6.90 15.71 -6.79
CA VAL A 219 7.96 14.79 -7.22
C VAL A 219 8.89 15.56 -8.14
N ILE A 220 10.15 15.72 -7.71
CA ILE A 220 11.19 16.43 -8.49
C ILE A 220 11.87 15.46 -9.44
N THR A 221 12.13 14.23 -8.99
CA THR A 221 12.76 13.18 -9.78
C THR A 221 12.12 11.86 -9.40
N GLY A 222 11.44 11.22 -10.34
CA GLY A 222 10.74 9.97 -10.07
C GLY A 222 10.63 9.11 -11.31
N VAL A 223 10.76 7.81 -11.11
CA VAL A 223 10.48 6.80 -12.11
C VAL A 223 9.07 6.30 -11.82
N LEU A 224 8.19 6.47 -12.80
CA LEU A 224 6.92 5.77 -12.81
C LEU A 224 7.23 4.31 -13.07
N ASN A 225 6.72 3.42 -12.23
CA ASN A 225 6.92 2.00 -12.48
C ASN A 225 6.12 1.62 -13.74
N PRO A 226 6.77 1.35 -14.89
CA PRO A 226 6.08 1.18 -16.16
C PRO A 226 5.60 -0.27 -16.27
N TRP A 227 4.60 -0.64 -15.46
CA TRP A 227 4.04 -1.97 -15.60
C TRP A 227 3.10 -2.02 -16.79
N ARG A 228 3.56 -2.80 -17.77
CA ARG A 228 2.77 -3.31 -18.88
C ARG A 228 1.82 -4.38 -18.33
N ILE A 229 0.54 -4.07 -18.20
CA ILE A 229 -0.48 -5.05 -17.79
C ILE A 229 -0.76 -5.97 -18.98
N LEU A 230 -0.47 -7.26 -18.83
CA LEU A 230 -0.95 -8.28 -19.77
C LEU A 230 -2.39 -8.63 -19.41
N LEU A 231 -3.32 -8.24 -20.26
CA LEU A 231 -4.73 -8.62 -20.18
C LEU A 231 -4.91 -10.09 -20.60
N SER A 232 -6.00 -10.72 -20.15
CA SER A 232 -6.31 -12.12 -20.45
C SER A 232 -6.50 -12.43 -21.93
N ASN A 233 -6.76 -11.41 -22.75
CA ASN A 233 -6.83 -11.49 -24.22
C ASN A 233 -5.45 -11.38 -24.90
N GLY A 234 -4.36 -11.32 -24.13
CA GLY A 234 -2.99 -11.17 -24.63
C GLY A 234 -2.59 -9.72 -24.95
N GLN A 235 -3.49 -8.75 -24.76
CA GLN A 235 -3.17 -7.34 -24.96
C GLN A 235 -2.26 -6.86 -23.84
N VAL A 236 -1.20 -6.14 -24.21
CA VAL A 236 -0.31 -5.48 -23.27
C VAL A 236 -0.70 -4.01 -23.18
N VAL A 237 -1.09 -3.55 -22.00
CA VAL A 237 -1.49 -2.18 -21.72
C VAL A 237 -0.35 -1.47 -20.99
N ASP A 238 0.23 -0.46 -21.62
CA ASP A 238 1.16 0.44 -20.95
C ASP A 238 0.38 1.46 -20.10
N LEU A 239 0.42 1.28 -18.78
CA LEU A 239 -0.21 2.22 -17.84
C LEU A 239 0.32 3.66 -18.01
N PHE A 240 1.56 3.82 -18.46
CA PHE A 240 2.14 5.15 -18.72
C PHE A 240 1.47 5.85 -19.91
N GLU A 241 1.12 5.11 -20.96
CA GLU A 241 0.45 5.67 -22.15
C GLU A 241 -0.97 6.15 -21.81
N ILE A 242 -1.69 5.37 -20.99
CA ILE A 242 -3.00 5.76 -20.44
C ILE A 242 -2.86 7.03 -19.58
N LEU A 243 -1.82 7.11 -18.76
CA LEU A 243 -1.60 8.27 -17.90
C LEU A 243 -1.27 9.52 -18.69
N ASN A 244 -0.35 9.45 -19.65
CA ASN A 244 0.06 10.62 -20.44
C ASN A 244 -1.15 11.31 -21.11
N THR A 245 -2.13 10.50 -21.53
CA THR A 245 -3.38 10.97 -22.14
C THR A 245 -4.29 11.73 -21.15
N VAL A 246 -4.19 11.42 -19.85
CA VAL A 246 -5.13 11.92 -18.81
C VAL A 246 -4.50 12.94 -17.86
N THR A 247 -3.22 12.81 -17.53
CA THR A 247 -2.54 13.62 -16.50
C THR A 247 -1.69 14.77 -17.07
N LYS A 248 -1.60 14.91 -18.41
CA LYS A 248 -0.77 15.94 -19.09
C LYS A 248 0.67 15.97 -18.56
N ILE A 249 1.22 14.79 -18.27
CA ILE A 249 2.58 14.65 -17.77
C ILE A 249 3.57 14.91 -18.92
N THR A 250 4.40 15.94 -18.80
CA THR A 250 5.50 16.16 -19.75
C THR A 250 6.63 15.19 -19.44
N ALA A 251 6.74 14.09 -20.19
CA ALA A 251 7.92 13.24 -20.14
C ALA A 251 9.05 13.83 -20.97
N VAL A 252 10.22 13.98 -20.36
CA VAL A 252 11.46 14.35 -21.07
C VAL A 252 12.28 13.09 -21.27
N GLU A 253 12.64 12.79 -22.51
CA GLU A 253 13.64 11.77 -22.82
C GLU A 253 15.02 12.32 -22.49
N SER A 254 15.71 11.71 -21.52
CA SER A 254 17.11 12.03 -21.22
C SER A 254 18.00 10.90 -21.71
N VAL A 255 18.91 11.19 -22.65
CA VAL A 255 19.92 10.21 -23.06
C VAL A 255 21.05 10.25 -22.03
N THR A 256 21.07 9.31 -21.09
CA THR A 256 22.21 9.15 -20.16
C THR A 256 23.41 8.64 -20.95
N LYS A 257 24.30 9.55 -21.37
CA LYS A 257 25.63 9.18 -21.85
C LYS A 257 26.49 8.76 -20.65
N GLY A 258 26.51 7.46 -20.39
CA GLY A 258 27.51 6.83 -19.51
C GLY A 258 27.09 6.73 -18.05
N GLY A 259 26.39 5.64 -17.72
CA GLY A 259 26.18 5.18 -16.35
C GLY A 259 25.48 3.82 -16.39
N LYS A 260 26.16 2.76 -15.93
CA LYS A 260 25.59 1.41 -15.85
C LYS A 260 24.76 1.35 -14.56
N VAL A 261 23.44 1.37 -14.68
CA VAL A 261 22.52 1.01 -13.59
C VAL A 261 21.83 -0.27 -14.02
N GLU A 262 22.30 -1.40 -13.51
CA GLU A 262 21.71 -2.72 -13.76
C GLU A 262 20.65 -2.99 -12.68
N PHE A 263 19.38 -2.78 -13.02
CA PHE A 263 18.26 -3.44 -12.35
C PHE A 263 17.67 -4.42 -13.36
N GLY A 264 17.79 -5.72 -13.09
CA GLY A 264 17.13 -6.76 -13.86
C GLY A 264 16.01 -7.36 -13.04
N ILE A 265 14.76 -7.13 -13.45
CA ILE A 265 13.59 -7.81 -12.86
C ILE A 265 13.16 -8.91 -13.85
N PRO A 266 13.05 -10.18 -13.42
CA PRO A 266 12.64 -11.25 -14.31
C PRO A 266 11.11 -11.21 -14.50
N VAL A 267 10.68 -11.07 -15.75
CA VAL A 267 9.26 -11.17 -16.15
C VAL A 267 8.84 -12.64 -16.10
N ILE A 268 7.94 -13.00 -15.19
CA ILE A 268 7.30 -14.32 -15.20
C ILE A 268 5.99 -14.18 -16.00
N SER A 269 6.08 -14.36 -17.32
CA SER A 269 4.89 -14.65 -18.13
C SER A 269 4.44 -16.08 -17.82
N GLY A 270 3.18 -16.22 -17.43
CA GLY A 270 2.59 -17.51 -17.14
C GLY A 270 2.41 -18.33 -18.41
N THR A 271 3.31 -19.27 -18.68
CA THR A 271 2.99 -20.49 -19.42
C THR A 271 3.99 -21.59 -19.07
N ILE A 272 3.48 -22.67 -18.47
CA ILE A 272 4.19 -23.94 -18.35
C ILE A 272 4.42 -24.46 -19.77
N GLY A 273 5.65 -24.32 -20.25
CA GLY A 273 6.09 -24.84 -21.55
C GLY A 273 7.61 -24.81 -21.59
N ARG A 274 8.25 -25.96 -21.38
CA ARG A 274 9.70 -26.14 -21.58
C ARG A 274 10.00 -25.99 -23.08
N GLU A 275 10.33 -24.79 -23.52
CA GLU A 275 11.18 -24.59 -24.68
C GLU A 275 12.28 -23.59 -24.33
N LYS A 276 13.53 -23.98 -24.62
CA LYS A 276 14.70 -23.11 -24.54
C LYS A 276 14.56 -22.02 -25.60
N ALA A 277 13.88 -20.93 -25.26
CA ALA A 277 14.03 -19.67 -25.94
C ALA A 277 14.79 -18.74 -24.97
N GLU A 278 16.03 -18.42 -25.30
CA GLU A 278 16.69 -17.23 -24.76
C GLU A 278 15.88 -16.01 -25.21
N GLN A 279 14.86 -15.67 -24.43
CA GLN A 279 14.22 -14.36 -24.54
C GLN A 279 15.14 -13.37 -23.83
N VAL A 280 16.05 -12.77 -24.60
CA VAL A 280 16.72 -11.54 -24.20
C VAL A 280 15.65 -10.45 -24.17
N ILE A 281 15.04 -10.28 -23.00
CA ILE A 281 14.18 -9.11 -22.75
C ILE A 281 15.12 -7.99 -22.36
N THR A 282 15.41 -7.12 -23.33
CA THR A 282 16.04 -5.83 -23.07
C THR A 282 15.00 -4.97 -22.34
N GLU A 283 15.01 -5.00 -21.00
CA GLU A 283 14.43 -3.91 -20.23
C GLU A 283 15.27 -2.67 -20.51
N THR A 284 14.77 -1.80 -21.37
CA THR A 284 15.28 -0.43 -21.44
C THR A 284 14.90 0.21 -20.12
N ALA A 285 15.86 0.33 -19.19
CA ALA A 285 15.71 1.20 -18.03
C ALA A 285 15.09 2.53 -18.50
N PRO A 286 14.02 3.05 -17.87
CA PRO A 286 13.44 4.31 -18.30
C PRO A 286 14.52 5.38 -18.27
N SER A 287 14.92 5.85 -19.45
CA SER A 287 15.87 6.93 -19.66
C SER A 287 15.25 8.30 -19.33
N ARG A 288 14.31 8.35 -18.37
CA ARG A 288 13.40 9.49 -18.17
C ARG A 288 13.66 10.14 -16.82
N VAL A 289 14.25 11.34 -16.86
CA VAL A 289 14.49 12.28 -15.74
C VAL A 289 14.30 13.71 -16.29
N PRO A 290 13.78 14.71 -15.55
CA PRO A 290 12.82 14.72 -14.45
C PRO A 290 11.40 15.13 -14.92
N ILE A 291 10.37 14.78 -14.17
CA ILE A 291 9.01 15.32 -14.34
C ILE A 291 8.64 15.96 -13.02
N TYR A 292 8.43 17.28 -13.02
CA TYR A 292 7.81 17.97 -11.89
C TYR A 292 6.32 17.73 -11.95
N PHE A 293 5.78 16.96 -11.01
CA PHE A 293 4.33 16.78 -10.92
C PHE A 293 3.87 16.60 -9.48
N GLU A 294 2.62 16.99 -9.25
CA GLU A 294 1.93 16.74 -7.99
C GLU A 294 1.50 15.27 -7.92
N ALA A 295 1.80 14.63 -6.79
CA ALA A 295 1.40 13.27 -6.47
C ALA A 295 0.84 13.20 -5.06
N TYR A 296 0.30 12.04 -4.66
CA TYR A 296 -0.39 11.86 -3.38
C TYR A 296 0.43 10.98 -2.46
N SER A 297 0.88 11.52 -1.33
CA SER A 297 1.60 10.77 -0.30
C SER A 297 0.64 10.07 0.67
N SER A 298 -0.44 10.77 1.03
CA SER A 298 -1.54 10.26 1.85
C SER A 298 -2.87 10.42 1.14
N TRP A 299 -3.74 9.41 1.24
CA TRP A 299 -5.00 9.39 0.50
C TRP A 299 -6.01 8.40 1.10
N ILE A 300 -7.28 8.66 0.79
CA ILE A 300 -8.39 7.73 1.00
C ILE A 300 -8.84 7.23 -0.37
N LYS A 301 -8.77 5.93 -0.57
CA LYS A 301 -9.35 5.24 -1.72
C LYS A 301 -10.69 4.66 -1.33
N CYS A 302 -11.73 5.04 -2.04
CA CYS A 302 -13.05 4.45 -1.86
C CYS A 302 -13.13 3.21 -2.76
N ILE A 303 -13.59 2.10 -2.21
CA ILE A 303 -13.61 0.81 -2.89
C ILE A 303 -14.93 0.12 -2.56
N SER A 304 -15.85 0.11 -3.53
CA SER A 304 -17.24 -0.30 -3.29
C SER A 304 -17.83 0.51 -2.12
N GLU A 305 -18.26 -0.15 -1.05
CA GLU A 305 -18.82 0.48 0.15
C GLU A 305 -17.75 0.85 1.18
N GLY A 306 -16.52 0.31 1.07
CA GLY A 306 -15.47 0.47 2.06
C GLY A 306 -14.41 1.50 1.69
N LEU A 307 -13.45 1.64 2.60
CA LEU A 307 -12.37 2.63 2.50
C LEU A 307 -11.01 1.98 2.74
N PHE A 308 -10.06 2.34 1.91
CA PHE A 308 -8.64 2.08 2.14
C PHE A 308 -7.92 3.40 2.34
N ILE A 309 -7.40 3.63 3.53
CA ILE A 309 -6.75 4.88 3.93
C ILE A 309 -5.25 4.61 4.07
N ARG A 310 -4.42 5.31 3.29
CA ARG A 310 -2.97 5.28 3.43
C ARG A 310 -2.49 6.61 4.01
N LEU A 311 -1.85 6.60 5.18
CA LEU A 311 -1.47 7.84 5.88
C LEU A 311 -0.02 8.23 5.65
N TRP A 312 0.92 7.38 5.99
CA TRP A 312 2.35 7.70 5.90
C TRP A 312 3.10 6.56 5.23
N ASP A 313 3.96 6.94 4.29
CA ASP A 313 4.91 6.10 3.57
C ASP A 313 6.35 6.47 3.94
N TYR A 314 6.53 6.76 5.22
CA TYR A 314 7.79 7.03 5.89
C TYR A 314 8.15 5.83 6.77
N GLU A 315 9.43 5.53 6.91
CA GLU A 315 9.87 4.43 7.78
C GLU A 315 9.68 4.86 9.24
N ILE A 316 9.05 4.00 10.04
CA ILE A 316 8.66 4.26 11.45
C ILE A 316 9.44 3.26 12.32
N ARG A 317 10.62 3.68 12.80
CA ARG A 317 11.49 2.89 13.67
C ARG A 317 11.86 3.67 14.91
N LEU A 318 11.84 3.00 16.05
CA LEU A 318 12.40 3.49 17.31
C LEU A 318 13.85 3.01 17.45
N ASP A 319 14.55 3.52 18.48
CA ASP A 319 15.94 3.13 18.75
C ASP A 319 16.08 1.62 18.99
N GLU A 320 15.08 1.01 19.63
CA GLU A 320 15.01 -0.43 19.90
C GLU A 320 14.92 -1.29 18.62
N ASP A 321 14.42 -0.73 17.53
CA ASP A 321 14.34 -1.39 16.22
C ASP A 321 15.66 -1.34 15.43
N GLY A 322 16.63 -0.56 15.93
CA GLY A 322 17.85 -0.20 15.23
C GLY A 322 17.61 0.82 14.10
N ASN A 323 18.40 1.89 14.09
CA ASN A 323 18.27 3.04 13.17
C ASN A 323 16.92 3.78 13.31
N ALA A 324 16.71 4.44 14.44
CA ALA A 324 15.51 5.24 14.67
C ALA A 324 15.31 6.29 13.57
N THR A 325 14.06 6.40 13.12
CA THR A 325 13.60 7.42 12.17
C THR A 325 12.59 8.37 12.80
N VAL A 326 11.99 7.95 13.92
CA VAL A 326 11.02 8.72 14.70
C VAL A 326 11.26 8.48 16.19
N THR A 327 10.78 9.39 17.02
CA THR A 327 10.73 9.25 18.48
C THR A 327 9.46 8.52 18.93
N GLU A 328 9.48 7.99 20.16
CA GLU A 328 8.29 7.37 20.75
C GLU A 328 7.12 8.36 20.91
N GLU A 329 7.41 9.62 21.24
CA GLU A 329 6.39 10.69 21.32
C GLU A 329 5.72 10.93 19.97
N GLU A 330 6.49 10.90 18.86
CA GLU A 330 5.92 10.99 17.52
C GLU A 330 5.02 9.81 17.19
N VAL A 331 5.41 8.57 17.56
CA VAL A 331 4.58 7.37 17.39
C VAL A 331 3.28 7.47 18.20
N ARG A 332 3.34 7.99 19.43
CA ARG A 332 2.12 8.23 20.23
C ARG A 332 1.23 9.30 19.60
N GLY A 333 1.84 10.36 19.06
CA GLY A 333 1.16 11.40 18.30
C GLY A 333 0.47 10.86 17.04
N MET A 334 1.06 9.87 16.37
CA MET A 334 0.42 9.20 15.22
C MET A 334 -0.92 8.56 15.59
N ALA A 335 -1.02 7.90 16.75
CA ALA A 335 -2.27 7.31 17.23
C ALA A 335 -3.39 8.36 17.40
N GLU A 336 -3.05 9.53 17.93
CA GLU A 336 -3.99 10.65 18.06
C GLU A 336 -4.48 11.16 16.70
N ARG A 337 -3.56 11.30 15.74
CA ARG A 337 -3.89 11.77 14.39
C ARG A 337 -4.79 10.77 13.65
N ILE A 338 -4.54 9.46 13.81
CA ILE A 338 -5.42 8.40 13.29
C ILE A 338 -6.82 8.52 13.88
N LYS A 339 -6.93 8.63 15.21
CA LYS A 339 -8.23 8.78 15.89
C LYS A 339 -8.97 10.03 15.40
N SER A 340 -8.29 11.17 15.36
CA SER A 340 -8.86 12.45 14.91
C SER A 340 -9.40 12.35 13.47
N LEU A 341 -8.63 11.75 12.55
CA LEU A 341 -9.10 11.53 11.18
C LEU A 341 -10.36 10.66 11.14
N LEU A 342 -10.40 9.55 11.89
CA LEU A 342 -11.57 8.68 11.94
C LEU A 342 -12.81 9.40 12.48
N GLU A 343 -12.65 10.24 13.51
CA GLU A 343 -13.74 11.06 14.04
C GLU A 343 -14.26 12.06 13.01
N LYS A 344 -13.37 12.68 12.22
CA LYS A 344 -13.73 13.56 11.09
C LYS A 344 -14.45 12.82 9.96
N LEU A 345 -14.13 11.55 9.74
CA LEU A 345 -14.88 10.65 8.87
C LEU A 345 -16.25 10.25 9.45
N GLY A 346 -16.55 10.64 10.69
CA GLY A 346 -17.76 10.25 11.41
C GLY A 346 -17.71 8.83 11.98
N ILE A 347 -16.53 8.23 12.02
CA ILE A 347 -16.28 6.91 12.57
C ILE A 347 -15.83 7.07 14.03
N LYS A 348 -16.68 6.60 14.95
CA LYS A 348 -16.40 6.69 16.39
C LYS A 348 -16.07 5.32 16.95
N CYS A 349 -14.88 5.18 17.51
CA CYS A 349 -14.48 4.03 18.31
C CYS A 349 -15.11 4.13 19.70
N PRO A 350 -15.40 3.00 20.37
CA PRO A 350 -15.86 3.02 21.75
C PRO A 350 -14.72 3.57 22.60
N ASN A 351 -14.93 4.68 23.30
CA ASN A 351 -14.09 4.99 24.45
C ASN A 351 -14.68 4.18 25.62
N ASP A 352 -13.84 3.48 26.38
CA ASP A 352 -14.26 2.90 27.66
C ASP A 352 -14.78 3.98 28.61
#